data_AF-X2C088-F1
#
_entry.id   AF-X2C088-F1
#
_cell.length_a   1.000
_cell.length_b   1.000
_cell.length_c   1.000
_cell.angle_alpha   90.00
_cell.angle_beta   90.00
_cell.angle_gamma   90.00
#
_symmetry.space_group_name_H-M   'P 1'
#
loop_
_entity.id
_entity.type
_entity.pdbx_description
1 polymer ?
#
loop_
_entity_poly.entity_id
_entity_poly.type
_entity_poly.pdbx_seq_one_letter_code
_entity_poly.pdbx_strand_id
1 'polypeptide(L)'
;MFSDWVVFYVLLYIMFVFFKFLSYAMFKKKNNDNPFESGITSNKSSRKPYSLSFFMITLIFLLFDIEIILLMPFVIFAVPSMMMNMCLFIYLLFLGLILEWNMQSLEWKN
;
A
#
# COMPACT_ATOMS: atom_id res chain seq x y z
N MET A 1 39.99 17.19 47.05
CA MET A 1 40.07 17.78 45.71
C MET A 1 40.76 16.86 44.70
N PHE A 2 42.08 16.59 44.79
CA PHE A 2 42.76 15.70 43.85
C PHE A 2 42.27 14.24 43.91
N SER A 3 41.94 13.75 45.11
CA SER A 3 41.31 12.44 45.35
C SER A 3 39.97 12.27 44.65
N ASP A 4 39.16 13.34 44.62
CA ASP A 4 37.79 13.30 44.14
C ASP A 4 37.76 13.18 42.60
N TRP A 5 38.71 13.85 41.93
CA TRP A 5 38.94 13.70 40.49
C TRP A 5 39.39 12.29 40.13
N VAL A 6 40.29 11.68 40.92
CA VAL A 6 40.75 10.30 40.68
C VAL A 6 39.59 9.31 40.79
N VAL A 7 38.74 9.45 41.82
CA VAL A 7 37.54 8.61 41.98
C VAL A 7 36.57 8.79 40.81
N PHE A 8 36.37 10.03 40.35
CA PHE A 8 35.52 10.33 39.19
C PHE A 8 36.03 9.66 37.90
N TYR A 9 37.33 9.74 37.61
CA TYR A 9 37.92 9.10 36.42
C TYR A 9 37.86 7.57 36.48
N VAL A 10 38.04 6.97 37.66
CA VAL A 10 37.91 5.52 37.85
C VAL A 10 36.47 5.06 37.60
N LEU A 11 35.47 5.78 38.12
CA LEU A 11 34.06 5.49 37.88
C LEU A 11 33.70 5.58 36.38
N LEU A 12 34.17 6.61 35.68
CA LEU A 12 33.97 6.75 34.24
C LEU A 12 34.59 5.60 33.45
N TYR A 13 35.79 5.16 33.83
CA TYR A 13 36.45 4.02 33.18
C TYR A 13 35.66 2.72 33.35
N ILE A 14 35.16 2.47 34.56
CA ILE A 14 34.31 1.29 34.86
C ILE A 14 33.03 1.32 34.03
N MET A 15 32.35 2.48 33.96
CA MET A 15 31.15 2.62 33.13
C MET A 15 31.46 2.36 31.64
N PHE A 16 32.57 2.87 31.13
CA PHE A 16 32.96 2.67 29.73
C PHE A 16 33.19 1.19 29.38
N VAL A 17 33.86 0.45 30.26
CA VAL A 17 34.08 -1.00 30.08
C VAL A 17 32.75 -1.76 30.14
N PHE A 18 31.85 -1.38 31.04
CA PHE A 18 30.52 -1.99 31.15
C PHE A 18 29.69 -1.77 29.87
N PHE A 19 29.69 -0.56 29.30
CA PHE A 19 28.99 -0.28 28.04
C PHE A 19 29.54 -1.09 26.87
N LYS A 20 30.87 -1.26 26.78
CA LYS A 20 31.47 -2.11 25.74
C LYS A 20 31.06 -3.57 25.88
N PHE A 21 31.02 -4.09 27.11
CA PHE A 21 30.55 -5.43 27.38
C PHE A 21 29.08 -5.62 26.98
N LEU A 22 28.21 -4.68 27.33
CA LEU A 22 26.80 -4.72 26.97
C LEU A 22 26.58 -4.66 25.45
N SER A 23 27.33 -3.79 24.77
CA SER A 23 27.30 -3.68 23.30
C SER A 23 27.76 -4.98 22.63
N TYR A 24 28.83 -5.61 23.12
CA TYR A 24 29.32 -6.87 22.58
C TYR A 24 28.34 -8.03 22.82
N ALA A 25 27.72 -8.08 24.01
CA ALA A 25 26.69 -9.07 24.33
C ALA A 25 25.46 -8.93 23.43
N MET A 26 25.03 -7.69 23.12
CA MET A 26 23.92 -7.44 22.19
C MET A 26 24.25 -7.79 20.75
N PHE A 27 25.47 -7.47 20.28
CA PHE A 27 25.93 -7.83 18.93
C PHE A 27 26.01 -9.35 18.74
N LYS A 28 26.48 -10.11 19.75
CA LYS A 28 26.54 -11.57 19.67
C LYS A 28 25.15 -12.22 19.57
N LYS A 29 24.12 -11.61 20.17
CA LYS A 29 22.72 -12.06 20.07
C LYS A 29 22.10 -11.75 18.69
N LYS A 30 22.71 -10.84 17.92
CA LYS A 30 22.27 -10.39 16.61
C LYS A 30 22.88 -11.19 15.44
N ASN A 31 23.54 -12.33 15.69
CA ASN A 31 24.00 -13.20 14.60
C ASN A 31 22.89 -14.10 13.99
N ASN A 32 21.64 -13.97 14.45
CA ASN A 32 20.45 -14.53 13.79
C ASN A 32 19.76 -13.45 12.91
N ASP A 33 20.54 -12.69 12.14
CA ASP A 33 20.08 -11.57 11.31
C ASP A 33 19.46 -12.02 9.97
N ASN A 34 18.89 -13.22 9.91
CA ASN A 34 17.95 -13.53 8.84
C ASN A 34 16.56 -13.04 9.29
N PRO A 35 15.94 -12.06 8.60
CA PRO A 35 14.61 -11.56 8.94
C PRO A 35 13.49 -12.62 8.81
N PHE A 36 13.83 -13.84 8.38
CA PHE A 36 12.93 -14.98 8.24
C PHE A 36 13.63 -16.28 8.67
N GLU A 37 13.04 -17.00 9.63
CA GLU A 37 13.47 -18.36 10.03
C GLU A 37 13.07 -19.44 9.00
N SER A 38 12.27 -19.10 7.99
CA SER A 38 11.80 -20.03 6.95
C SER A 38 12.76 -20.23 5.78
N GLY A 39 14.02 -19.77 5.89
CA GLY A 39 15.04 -19.94 4.84
C GLY A 39 14.84 -19.07 3.59
N ILE A 40 13.97 -18.05 3.65
CA ILE A 40 13.74 -17.14 2.52
C ILE A 40 14.83 -16.08 2.49
N THR A 41 15.81 -16.25 1.61
CA THR A 41 16.78 -15.19 1.30
C THR A 41 16.07 -14.07 0.53
N SER A 42 16.26 -12.83 0.96
CA SER A 42 15.60 -11.64 0.39
C SER A 42 16.18 -11.21 -0.96
N ASN A 43 16.44 -12.16 -1.87
CA ASN A 43 16.83 -11.90 -3.26
C ASN A 43 15.62 -11.85 -4.21
N LYS A 44 14.45 -11.46 -3.70
CA LYS A 44 13.28 -11.19 -4.55
C LYS A 44 13.20 -9.70 -4.78
N SER A 45 13.27 -9.29 -6.05
CA SER A 45 12.97 -7.92 -6.46
C SER A 45 11.63 -7.50 -5.84
N SER A 46 11.58 -6.32 -5.23
CA SER A 46 10.34 -5.77 -4.64
C SER A 46 9.23 -5.58 -5.68
N ARG A 47 9.57 -5.62 -6.97
CA ARG A 47 8.65 -5.54 -8.10
C ARG A 47 8.23 -6.94 -8.51
N LYS A 48 7.13 -7.42 -7.93
CA LYS A 48 6.40 -8.55 -8.50
C LYS A 48 5.59 -8.05 -9.70
N PRO A 49 5.51 -8.82 -10.79
CA PRO A 49 4.59 -8.47 -11.88
C PRO A 49 3.17 -8.42 -11.31
N TYR A 50 2.51 -7.28 -11.51
CA TYR A 50 1.13 -7.08 -11.12
C TYR A 50 0.21 -7.70 -12.19
N SER A 51 -0.88 -8.32 -11.79
CA SER A 51 -1.84 -8.89 -12.74
C SER A 51 -2.68 -7.78 -13.37
N LEU A 52 -2.66 -7.72 -14.70
CA LEU A 52 -3.43 -6.75 -15.51
C LEU A 52 -4.93 -6.77 -15.20
N SER A 53 -5.50 -7.92 -14.81
CA SER A 53 -6.92 -8.06 -14.47
C SER A 53 -7.36 -7.13 -13.33
N PHE A 54 -6.56 -7.01 -12.25
CA PHE A 54 -6.91 -6.10 -11.15
C PHE A 54 -6.78 -4.63 -11.54
N PHE A 55 -5.88 -4.32 -12.47
CA PHE A 55 -5.72 -2.97 -12.97
C PHE A 55 -6.94 -2.55 -13.80
N MET A 56 -7.41 -3.43 -14.69
CA MET A 56 -8.61 -3.17 -15.49
C MET A 56 -9.83 -2.91 -14.62
N ILE A 57 -10.10 -3.77 -13.62
CA ILE A 57 -11.23 -3.57 -12.70
C ILE A 57 -11.17 -2.20 -12.01
N THR A 58 -9.98 -1.77 -11.59
CA THR A 58 -9.79 -0.46 -10.94
C THR A 58 -10.08 0.69 -11.90
N LEU A 59 -9.63 0.58 -13.16
CA LEU A 59 -9.86 1.59 -14.20
C LEU A 59 -11.35 1.71 -14.55
N ILE A 60 -12.03 0.58 -14.66
CA ILE A 60 -13.46 0.49 -14.95
C ILE A 60 -14.26 1.14 -13.83
N PHE A 61 -13.96 0.78 -12.59
CA PHE A 61 -14.60 1.38 -11.42
C PHE A 61 -14.44 2.91 -11.41
N LEU A 62 -13.23 3.40 -11.71
CA LEU A 62 -12.95 4.84 -11.79
C LEU A 62 -13.76 5.55 -12.89
N LEU A 63 -13.90 4.93 -14.07
CA LEU A 63 -14.71 5.47 -15.16
C LEU A 63 -16.20 5.50 -14.79
N PHE A 64 -16.74 4.41 -14.25
CA PHE A 64 -18.14 4.37 -13.81
C PHE A 64 -18.45 5.40 -12.71
N ASP A 65 -17.52 5.64 -11.78
CA ASP A 65 -17.69 6.69 -10.75
C ASP A 65 -17.77 8.09 -11.37
N ILE A 66 -16.94 8.39 -12.39
CA ILE A 66 -17.00 9.65 -13.13
C ILE A 66 -18.34 9.81 -13.85
N GLU A 67 -18.85 8.75 -14.47
CA GLU A 67 -20.13 8.79 -15.18
C GLU A 67 -21.31 8.99 -14.22
N ILE A 68 -21.27 8.42 -13.01
CA ILE A 68 -22.27 8.67 -11.96
C ILE A 68 -22.21 10.13 -11.49
N ILE A 69 -21.02 10.70 -11.33
CA ILE A 69 -20.87 12.13 -10.99
C ILE A 69 -21.49 13.01 -12.09
N LEU A 70 -21.32 12.67 -13.37
CA LEU A 70 -21.96 13.38 -14.48
C LEU A 70 -23.49 13.22 -14.49
N LEU A 71 -24.02 12.15 -13.91
CA LEU A 71 -25.47 11.91 -13.77
C LEU A 71 -26.08 12.76 -12.64
N MET A 72 -25.32 13.12 -11.60
CA MET A 72 -25.78 13.91 -10.45
C MET A 72 -26.59 15.19 -10.80
N PRO A 73 -26.16 16.08 -11.72
CA PRO A 73 -26.92 17.29 -12.05
C PRO A 73 -28.31 17.00 -12.63
N PHE A 74 -28.48 15.90 -13.36
CA PHE A 74 -29.77 15.51 -13.93
C PHE A 74 -30.78 15.14 -12.84
N VAL A 75 -30.32 14.54 -11.75
CA VAL A 75 -31.15 14.19 -10.59
C VAL A 75 -31.55 15.44 -9.80
N ILE A 76 -30.63 16.39 -9.64
CA ILE A 76 -30.85 17.60 -8.81
C ILE A 76 -31.79 18.58 -9.51
N PHE A 77 -31.58 18.84 -10.81
CA PHE A 77 -32.34 19.87 -11.53
C PHE A 77 -33.57 19.35 -12.26
N ALA A 78 -33.73 18.03 -12.39
CA ALA A 78 -34.90 17.28 -12.90
C ALA A 78 -35.90 18.11 -13.73
N VAL A 79 -35.45 18.64 -14.88
CA VAL A 79 -36.31 19.39 -15.80
C VAL A 79 -36.95 18.39 -16.79
N PRO A 80 -38.25 18.49 -17.11
CA PRO A 80 -38.92 17.56 -18.03
C PRO A 80 -38.23 17.45 -19.40
N SER A 81 -37.64 18.54 -19.89
CA SER A 81 -36.90 18.56 -21.17
C SER A 81 -35.62 17.72 -21.15
N MET A 82 -35.05 17.44 -19.98
CA MET A 82 -33.82 16.66 -19.81
C MET A 82 -34.08 15.16 -19.61
N MET A 83 -35.33 14.73 -19.44
CA MET A 83 -35.66 13.32 -19.16
C MET A 83 -35.21 12.39 -20.29
N MET A 84 -35.35 12.81 -21.55
CA MET A 84 -34.92 12.01 -22.70
C MET A 84 -33.39 11.83 -22.72
N ASN A 85 -32.65 12.90 -22.40
CA ASN A 85 -31.19 12.86 -22.32
C ASN A 85 -30.72 11.98 -21.16
N MET A 86 -31.41 12.02 -20.02
CA MET A 86 -31.12 11.15 -18.87
C MET A 86 -31.35 9.67 -19.22
N CYS A 87 -32.47 9.34 -19.89
CA CYS A 87 -32.73 7.97 -20.35
C CYS A 87 -31.67 7.48 -21.35
N LEU A 88 -31.27 8.32 -22.30
CA LEU A 88 -30.20 8.01 -23.25
C LEU A 88 -28.86 7.79 -22.53
N PHE A 89 -28.54 8.62 -21.53
CA PHE A 89 -27.30 8.51 -20.78
C PHE A 89 -27.25 7.21 -19.95
N ILE A 90 -28.35 6.85 -19.29
CA ILE A 90 -28.48 5.56 -18.56
C ILE A 90 -28.39 4.37 -19.53
N TYR A 91 -28.97 4.48 -20.73
CA TYR A 91 -28.86 3.45 -21.75
C TYR A 91 -27.41 3.26 -22.22
N LEU A 92 -26.66 4.36 -22.40
CA LEU A 92 -25.24 4.31 -22.75
C LEU A 92 -24.40 3.64 -21.66
N LEU A 93 -24.65 3.97 -20.38
CA LEU A 93 -24.03 3.30 -19.23
C LEU A 93 -24.24 1.78 -19.29
N PHE A 94 -25.47 1.36 -19.56
CA PHE A 94 -25.82 -0.06 -19.63
C PHE A 94 -25.15 -0.77 -20.81
N LEU A 95 -25.06 -0.12 -21.98
CA LEU A 95 -24.31 -0.65 -23.11
C LEU A 95 -22.81 -0.78 -22.83
N GLY A 96 -22.21 0.21 -22.15
CA GLY A 96 -20.81 0.16 -21.72
C GLY A 96 -20.51 -1.08 -20.88
N LEU A 97 -21.37 -1.36 -19.88
CA LEU A 97 -21.28 -2.56 -19.05
C LEU A 97 -21.34 -3.86 -19.87
N ILE A 98 -22.24 -3.94 -20.84
CA ILE A 98 -22.38 -5.15 -21.69
C ILE A 98 -21.13 -5.36 -22.56
N LEU A 99 -20.58 -4.29 -23.14
CA LEU A 99 -19.37 -4.37 -23.95
C LEU A 99 -18.19 -4.87 -23.12
N GLU A 100 -18.03 -4.33 -21.91
CA GLU A 100 -17.00 -4.73 -20.96
C GLU A 100 -17.12 -6.20 -20.56
N TRP A 101 -18.35 -6.65 -20.28
CA TRP A 101 -18.65 -8.03 -19.92
C TRP A 101 -18.23 -9.00 -21.04
N ASN A 102 -18.55 -8.66 -22.28
CA ASN A 102 -18.21 -9.48 -23.45
C ASN A 102 -16.70 -9.55 -23.70
N MET A 103 -15.93 -8.54 -23.29
CA MET A 103 -14.47 -8.53 -23.45
C MET A 103 -13.73 -9.43 -22.44
N GLN A 104 -14.44 -10.13 -21.54
CA GLN A 104 -13.85 -10.98 -20.49
C GLN A 104 -12.78 -10.27 -19.65
N SER A 105 -12.80 -8.93 -19.63
CA SER A 105 -11.94 -8.06 -18.82
C SER A 105 -12.06 -8.38 -17.32
N LEU A 106 -13.23 -8.88 -16.94
CA LEU A 106 -13.62 -9.25 -15.58
C LEU A 106 -13.34 -10.71 -15.23
N GLU A 107 -12.81 -11.54 -16.14
CA GLU A 107 -12.56 -12.95 -15.84
C GLU A 107 -11.29 -13.13 -14.99
N TRP A 108 -11.49 -13.75 -13.84
CA TRP A 108 -10.41 -14.14 -12.94
C TRP A 108 -9.85 -15.46 -13.46
N LYS A 109 -8.65 -15.42 -14.05
CA LYS A 109 -7.92 -16.65 -14.34
C LYS A 109 -7.50 -17.28 -13.02
N ASN A 110 -8.08 -18.45 -12.72
CA ASN A 110 -7.61 -19.35 -11.67
C ASN A 110 -6.19 -19.86 -11.96
#